data_AF-A0A962MED0-F1
#
_entry.id   AF-A0A962MED0-F1
#
_cell.length_a   1.000
_cell.length_b   1.000
_cell.length_c   1.000
_cell.angle_alpha   90.00
_cell.angle_beta   90.00
_cell.angle_gamma   90.00
#
_symmetry.space_group_name_H-M   'P 1'
#
loop_
_entity.id
_entity.type
_entity.pdbx_description
1 polymer ?
#
loop_
_entity_poly.entity_id
_entity_poly.type
_entity_poly.pdbx_seq_one_letter_code
_entity_poly.pdbx_strand_id
1 'polypeptide(L)'
;MTLPPPKTFDDIPEQLIAAWQHLGAELNERKLESMRQCWRDNERYVFVHDLRGLIAEKIPAEQLPGWTEAILQLLDDNPEQVSRHSWFLLGGLIFFLSPADYLGHPLLQQLLQDKDHSMVRAWLHNSARLSAEQRQALVDRLQHITDPFIQREAVQMLCQTRKLSDAEVQERDRLLLTVLPNLDKRAFKYPEHERFYAQTAQQVVRGLRDPELLLLLAERGNAALRKAAVGKLAERQSREKGLLPEHLERVQKLLRDHPQELAEVGAYFDDHRLLAILWDASPKPEVRNEVVDGLFRQLEQPAALDLLRRCFAEDPSPVLERFWREDEYWSSDAGLELPALEALWQLQLPALQALYIKVLAYRLQSDTDTPYGDFYYEYDGPADLDEDPAAASAWQQQLAQRIGTLVCAALQAHPEQVTDLKPAWLAHLVPYINTEELVRLLTPHLQPLVAKSKPLQRAMPSGLAQVPPALLSELGWLDDKRKGVRDTGLEALLASTHETATAYLQQLQQAKKTSDADKERILDRLVQLGAAVDRPEPAEADLSELQAKAAKAKIKPQVDKLWSSELAALLAPLDEALGRWMLNLALEAKDGRLPGSAKAILAQLTREQQARLAEHLLQLWLA
;
A
#
# COMPACT_ATOMS: atom_id res chain seq x y z
N MET A 1 -32.70 45.44 9.85
CA MET A 1 -33.63 46.09 8.92
C MET A 1 -34.91 45.27 8.90
N THR A 2 -36.08 45.89 9.00
CA THR A 2 -37.36 45.19 8.85
C THR A 2 -37.78 45.30 7.40
N LEU A 3 -37.89 44.16 6.72
CA LEU A 3 -38.37 44.13 5.34
C LEU A 3 -39.91 44.04 5.38
N PRO A 4 -40.65 45.01 4.82
CA PRO A 4 -42.10 44.91 4.75
C PRO A 4 -42.49 43.75 3.82
N PRO A 5 -43.58 43.02 4.08
CA PRO A 5 -44.04 41.97 3.16
C PRO A 5 -44.33 42.53 1.76
N PRO A 6 -44.08 41.75 0.69
CA PRO A 6 -44.38 42.17 -0.68
C PRO A 6 -45.88 42.33 -0.88
N LYS A 7 -46.29 43.32 -1.68
CA LYS A 7 -47.70 43.56 -2.04
C LYS A 7 -48.00 43.23 -3.50
N THR A 8 -46.96 43.01 -4.30
CA THR A 8 -47.05 42.56 -5.70
C THR A 8 -45.87 41.63 -6.00
N PHE A 9 -45.94 40.88 -7.10
CA PHE A 9 -44.81 40.03 -7.52
C PHE A 9 -43.57 40.83 -7.92
N ASP A 10 -43.74 42.05 -8.45
CA ASP A 10 -42.62 42.91 -8.83
C ASP A 10 -41.95 43.57 -7.62
N ASP A 11 -42.62 43.62 -6.45
CA ASP A 11 -42.03 44.14 -5.22
C ASP A 11 -40.94 43.21 -4.67
N ILE A 12 -41.04 41.90 -4.94
CA ILE A 12 -40.15 40.88 -4.38
C ILE A 12 -38.68 41.11 -4.76
N PRO A 13 -38.30 41.25 -6.05
CA PRO A 13 -36.91 41.49 -6.42
C PRO A 13 -36.39 42.84 -5.89
N GLU A 14 -37.22 43.89 -5.87
CA GLU A 14 -36.81 45.22 -5.38
C GLU A 14 -36.57 45.22 -3.87
N GLN A 15 -37.41 44.53 -3.09
CA GLN A 15 -37.22 44.41 -1.65
C GLN A 15 -35.97 43.57 -1.31
N LEU A 16 -35.66 42.55 -2.10
CA LEU A 16 -34.44 41.76 -1.95
C LEU A 16 -33.18 42.53 -2.37
N ILE A 17 -33.24 43.32 -3.45
CA ILE A 17 -32.18 44.25 -3.86
C ILE A 17 -31.92 45.28 -2.75
N ALA A 18 -32.97 45.89 -2.19
CA ALA A 18 -32.85 46.87 -1.12
C ALA A 18 -32.21 46.25 0.14
N ALA A 19 -32.57 45.00 0.46
CA ALA A 19 -31.91 44.25 1.53
C ALA A 19 -30.41 44.05 1.26
N TRP A 20 -30.05 43.72 0.02
CA TRP A 20 -28.67 43.43 -0.35
C TRP A 20 -27.79 44.69 -0.32
N GLN A 21 -28.30 45.83 -0.79
CA GLN A 21 -27.62 47.13 -0.70
C GLN A 21 -27.42 47.57 0.75
N HIS A 22 -28.42 47.39 1.62
CA HIS A 22 -28.32 47.72 3.04
C HIS A 22 -27.25 46.88 3.76
N LEU A 23 -26.92 45.69 3.25
CA LEU A 23 -25.88 44.81 3.82
C LEU A 23 -24.46 45.17 3.37
N GLY A 24 -24.28 46.29 2.65
CA GLY A 24 -22.97 46.78 2.23
C GLY A 24 -22.37 46.01 1.04
N ALA A 25 -23.18 45.23 0.32
CA ALA A 25 -22.73 44.59 -0.91
C ALA A 25 -22.71 45.61 -2.05
N GLU A 26 -21.56 45.77 -2.69
CA GLU A 26 -21.43 46.60 -3.89
C GLU A 26 -22.04 45.89 -5.10
N LEU A 27 -23.33 46.12 -5.33
CA LEU A 27 -24.00 45.75 -6.57
C LEU A 27 -23.86 46.90 -7.55
N ASN A 28 -23.10 46.69 -8.62
CA ASN A 28 -23.11 47.63 -9.74
C ASN A 28 -24.45 47.56 -10.49
N GLU A 29 -24.81 48.63 -11.20
CA GLU A 29 -26.08 48.71 -11.94
C GLU A 29 -26.28 47.55 -12.92
N ARG A 30 -25.20 47.05 -13.52
CA ARG A 30 -25.26 45.89 -14.43
C ARG A 30 -25.75 44.62 -13.72
N LYS A 31 -25.33 44.39 -12.47
CA LYS A 31 -25.84 43.27 -11.67
C LYS A 31 -27.29 43.51 -11.26
N LEU A 32 -27.64 44.72 -10.83
CA LEU A 32 -29.02 45.07 -10.46
C LEU A 32 -30.00 44.87 -11.63
N GLU A 33 -29.62 45.31 -12.82
CA GLU A 33 -30.46 45.14 -14.00
C GLU A 33 -30.52 43.67 -14.44
N SER A 34 -29.41 42.93 -14.32
CA SER A 34 -29.43 41.48 -14.54
C SER A 34 -30.35 40.76 -13.54
N MET A 35 -30.45 41.21 -12.29
CA MET A 35 -31.35 40.62 -11.29
C MET A 35 -32.82 40.83 -11.66
N ARG A 36 -33.18 42.07 -12.03
CA ARG A 36 -34.53 42.42 -12.48
C ARG A 36 -34.89 41.69 -13.75
N GLN A 37 -33.94 41.60 -14.69
CA GLN A 37 -34.15 40.91 -15.96
C GLN A 37 -34.31 39.40 -15.76
N CYS A 38 -33.51 38.77 -14.90
CA CYS A 38 -33.71 37.35 -14.56
C CYS A 38 -35.08 37.09 -13.91
N TRP A 39 -35.58 38.00 -13.06
CA TRP A 39 -36.92 37.90 -12.47
C TRP A 39 -38.03 37.99 -13.53
N ARG A 40 -37.89 38.91 -14.49
CA ARG A 40 -38.86 39.12 -15.58
C ARG A 40 -38.84 38.01 -16.63
N ASP A 41 -37.64 37.55 -17.01
CA ASP A 41 -37.44 36.61 -18.13
C ASP A 41 -37.45 35.14 -17.70
N ASN A 42 -37.49 34.88 -16.39
CA ASN A 42 -37.48 33.52 -15.81
C ASN A 42 -36.24 32.68 -16.21
N GLU A 43 -35.10 33.34 -16.45
CA GLU A 43 -33.86 32.69 -16.92
C GLU A 43 -32.85 32.38 -15.78
N ARG A 44 -32.36 31.13 -15.79
CA ARG A 44 -31.17 30.54 -15.13
C ARG A 44 -31.16 30.30 -13.60
N TYR A 45 -30.74 29.07 -13.28
CA TYR A 45 -30.52 28.42 -11.97
C TYR A 45 -29.43 29.04 -11.06
N VAL A 46 -28.50 29.82 -11.62
CA VAL A 46 -27.25 30.22 -10.92
C VAL A 46 -27.52 31.27 -9.83
N PHE A 47 -28.52 32.13 -10.03
CA PHE A 47 -28.81 33.25 -9.15
C PHE A 47 -29.61 32.87 -7.89
N VAL A 48 -30.45 31.83 -7.98
CA VAL A 48 -31.22 31.29 -6.84
C VAL A 48 -30.30 30.85 -5.71
N HIS A 49 -29.09 30.35 -6.04
CA HIS A 49 -28.15 29.83 -5.04
C HIS A 49 -27.42 30.91 -4.23
N ASP A 50 -27.19 32.10 -4.80
CA ASP A 50 -26.57 33.24 -4.10
C ASP A 50 -27.59 33.99 -3.24
N LEU A 51 -28.82 34.15 -3.73
CA LEU A 51 -29.95 34.68 -2.97
C LEU A 51 -30.26 33.81 -1.74
N ARG A 52 -30.17 32.48 -1.91
CA ARG A 52 -30.39 31.44 -0.90
C ARG A 52 -29.47 31.58 0.32
N GLY A 53 -28.18 31.85 0.12
CA GLY A 53 -27.23 32.00 1.24
C GLY A 53 -27.54 33.25 2.09
N LEU A 54 -27.98 34.32 1.44
CA LEU A 54 -28.19 35.63 2.05
C LEU A 54 -29.51 35.74 2.82
N ILE A 55 -30.60 35.19 2.27
CA ILE A 55 -31.92 35.18 2.92
C ILE A 55 -31.86 34.43 4.27
N ALA A 56 -31.15 33.28 4.31
CA ALA A 56 -31.03 32.45 5.52
C ALA A 56 -30.27 33.13 6.66
N GLU A 57 -29.28 33.95 6.32
CA GLU A 57 -28.42 34.57 7.32
C GLU A 57 -29.01 35.87 7.89
N LYS A 58 -29.92 36.54 7.17
CA LYS A 58 -30.16 37.98 7.39
C LYS A 58 -31.62 38.41 7.57
N ILE A 59 -32.61 37.59 7.21
CA ILE A 59 -34.01 37.86 7.59
C ILE A 59 -34.27 37.24 8.96
N PRO A 60 -34.65 38.04 9.98
CA PRO A 60 -34.98 37.50 11.29
C PRO A 60 -36.12 36.48 11.17
N ALA A 61 -35.99 35.34 11.85
CA ALA A 61 -36.99 34.27 11.81
C ALA A 61 -38.41 34.75 12.14
N GLU A 62 -38.51 35.81 12.95
CA GLU A 62 -39.74 36.49 13.37
C GLU A 62 -40.51 37.17 12.21
N GLN A 63 -39.83 37.53 11.11
CA GLN A 63 -40.44 38.20 9.94
C GLN A 63 -40.87 37.21 8.85
N LEU A 64 -40.39 35.97 8.91
CA LEU A 64 -40.70 34.93 7.92
C LEU A 64 -42.19 34.59 7.82
N PRO A 65 -42.99 34.54 8.91
CA PRO A 65 -44.43 34.25 8.82
C PRO A 65 -45.20 35.32 8.02
N GLY A 66 -44.93 36.61 8.25
CA GLY A 66 -45.62 37.70 7.54
C GLY A 66 -45.24 37.79 6.06
N TRP A 67 -43.99 37.47 5.72
CA TRP A 67 -43.55 37.32 4.33
C TRP A 67 -44.19 36.11 3.65
N THR A 68 -44.25 34.99 4.36
CA THR A 68 -44.89 33.75 3.91
C THR A 68 -46.36 33.96 3.55
N GLU A 69 -47.12 34.58 4.45
CA GLU A 69 -48.55 34.82 4.28
C GLU A 69 -48.83 35.80 3.13
N ALA A 70 -48.02 36.86 3.00
CA ALA A 70 -48.18 37.82 1.92
C ALA A 70 -47.91 37.21 0.55
N ILE A 71 -46.86 36.39 0.39
CA ILE A 71 -46.59 35.76 -0.90
C ILE A 71 -47.63 34.68 -1.22
N LEU A 72 -48.12 33.95 -0.22
CA LEU A 72 -49.26 33.03 -0.40
C LEU A 72 -50.48 33.74 -0.97
N GLN A 73 -50.87 34.83 -0.31
CA GLN A 73 -52.01 35.63 -0.73
C GLN A 73 -51.83 36.13 -2.17
N LEU A 74 -50.61 36.55 -2.54
CA LEU A 74 -50.31 36.97 -3.92
C LEU A 74 -50.45 35.83 -4.95
N LEU A 75 -50.10 34.59 -4.59
CA LEU A 75 -50.28 33.43 -5.46
C LEU A 75 -51.76 33.06 -5.61
N ASP A 76 -52.50 33.08 -4.51
CA ASP A 76 -53.94 32.79 -4.51
C ASP A 76 -54.72 33.85 -5.31
N ASP A 77 -54.31 35.11 -5.22
CA ASP A 77 -54.94 36.23 -5.93
C ASP A 77 -54.55 36.30 -7.42
N ASN A 78 -53.48 35.63 -7.86
CA ASN A 78 -52.97 35.69 -9.24
C ASN A 78 -52.49 34.30 -9.75
N PRO A 79 -53.39 33.31 -9.88
CA PRO A 79 -53.03 31.92 -10.18
C PRO A 79 -52.32 31.74 -11.54
N GLU A 80 -52.56 32.61 -12.52
CA GLU A 80 -51.88 32.59 -13.82
C GLU A 80 -50.40 32.96 -13.73
N GLN A 81 -50.01 33.77 -12.74
CA GLN A 81 -48.61 34.14 -12.50
C GLN A 81 -47.79 32.98 -11.94
N VAL A 82 -48.45 32.05 -11.24
CA VAL A 82 -47.84 30.80 -10.76
C VAL A 82 -47.27 30.01 -11.93
N SER A 83 -47.99 29.91 -13.05
CA SER A 83 -47.52 29.18 -14.24
C SER A 83 -46.35 29.88 -14.98
N ARG A 84 -46.30 31.22 -14.92
CA ARG A 84 -45.29 32.04 -15.61
C ARG A 84 -43.97 32.17 -14.88
N HIS A 85 -44.00 32.21 -13.55
CA HIS A 85 -42.81 32.40 -12.73
C HIS A 85 -42.49 31.20 -11.83
N SER A 86 -43.18 30.08 -12.01
CA SER A 86 -43.17 28.89 -11.15
C SER A 86 -41.80 28.58 -10.58
N TRP A 87 -40.79 28.37 -11.41
CA TRP A 87 -39.48 27.91 -10.98
C TRP A 87 -38.71 28.86 -10.05
N PHE A 88 -38.77 30.17 -10.32
CA PHE A 88 -38.00 31.17 -9.58
C PHE A 88 -38.76 31.67 -8.35
N LEU A 89 -40.07 31.90 -8.51
CA LEU A 89 -40.95 32.31 -7.43
C LEU A 89 -41.11 31.19 -6.40
N LEU A 90 -41.30 29.94 -6.85
CA LEU A 90 -41.38 28.80 -5.95
C LEU A 90 -40.03 28.49 -5.33
N GLY A 91 -38.91 28.57 -6.07
CA GLY A 91 -37.56 28.38 -5.52
C GLY A 91 -37.19 29.39 -4.42
N GLY A 92 -37.64 30.65 -4.56
CA GLY A 92 -37.54 31.68 -3.52
C GLY A 92 -38.49 31.41 -2.35
N LEU A 93 -39.78 31.20 -2.61
CA LEU A 93 -40.82 30.87 -1.63
C LEU A 93 -40.44 29.70 -0.74
N ILE A 94 -39.99 28.60 -1.34
CA ILE A 94 -39.46 27.39 -0.71
C ILE A 94 -38.50 27.67 0.45
N PHE A 95 -37.81 28.81 0.41
CA PHE A 95 -36.85 29.25 1.41
C PHE A 95 -37.47 30.03 2.59
N PHE A 96 -38.56 30.76 2.35
CA PHE A 96 -39.28 31.53 3.37
C PHE A 96 -40.28 30.69 4.16
N LEU A 97 -40.69 29.54 3.60
CA LEU A 97 -41.70 28.66 4.17
C LEU A 97 -41.07 27.61 5.11
N SER A 98 -41.64 27.42 6.31
CA SER A 98 -41.31 26.26 7.13
C SER A 98 -41.80 24.97 6.44
N PRO A 99 -40.97 23.93 6.32
CA PRO A 99 -41.36 22.68 5.67
C PRO A 99 -42.55 21.94 6.31
N ALA A 100 -42.78 22.16 7.60
CA ALA A 100 -43.80 21.47 8.39
C ALA A 100 -45.21 22.03 8.19
N ASP A 101 -45.35 23.35 7.99
CA ASP A 101 -46.67 23.99 7.91
C ASP A 101 -47.37 23.66 6.58
N TYR A 102 -46.59 23.33 5.54
CA TYR A 102 -47.05 23.46 4.15
C TYR A 102 -47.41 22.19 3.38
N LEU A 103 -47.03 21.00 3.84
CA LEU A 103 -47.43 19.72 3.22
C LEU A 103 -48.96 19.49 3.11
N GLY A 104 -49.79 20.36 3.70
CA GLY A 104 -51.25 20.37 3.58
C GLY A 104 -51.82 21.50 2.70
N HIS A 105 -50.99 22.36 2.10
CA HIS A 105 -51.48 23.53 1.34
C HIS A 105 -51.99 23.12 -0.06
N PRO A 106 -53.23 23.49 -0.46
CA PRO A 106 -53.84 23.05 -1.72
C PRO A 106 -53.03 23.37 -2.98
N LEU A 107 -52.46 24.58 -3.06
CA LEU A 107 -51.65 25.05 -4.21
C LEU A 107 -50.41 24.15 -4.45
N LEU A 108 -49.82 23.62 -3.38
CA LEU A 108 -48.66 22.74 -3.46
C LEU A 108 -49.07 21.29 -3.76
N GLN A 109 -50.21 20.82 -3.25
CA GLN A 109 -50.78 19.55 -3.69
C GLN A 109 -51.07 19.54 -5.20
N GLN A 110 -51.45 20.68 -5.76
CA GLN A 110 -51.63 20.87 -7.21
C GLN A 110 -50.27 20.83 -7.95
N LEU A 111 -49.25 21.54 -7.47
CA LEU A 111 -47.89 21.48 -8.04
C LEU A 111 -47.26 20.08 -7.95
N LEU A 112 -47.58 19.31 -6.91
CA LEU A 112 -47.18 17.92 -6.76
C LEU A 112 -47.87 16.98 -7.76
N GLN A 113 -49.07 17.32 -8.23
CA GLN A 113 -49.81 16.55 -9.24
C GLN A 113 -49.26 16.74 -10.66
N ASP A 114 -48.61 17.87 -10.94
CA ASP A 114 -48.06 18.20 -12.27
C ASP A 114 -46.76 17.42 -12.62
N LYS A 115 -46.34 16.47 -11.78
CA LYS A 115 -45.19 15.55 -11.97
C LYS A 115 -43.83 16.23 -12.16
N ASP A 116 -43.73 17.54 -11.97
CA ASP A 116 -42.45 18.25 -11.99
C ASP A 116 -41.73 18.13 -10.65
N HIS A 117 -41.10 16.96 -10.48
CA HIS A 117 -40.42 16.50 -9.28
C HIS A 117 -39.12 17.26 -8.94
N SER A 118 -38.70 18.18 -9.81
CA SER A 118 -37.51 19.03 -9.66
C SER A 118 -37.66 20.08 -8.55
N MET A 119 -38.87 20.63 -8.39
CA MET A 119 -39.19 21.67 -7.41
C MET A 119 -39.27 21.11 -5.99
N VAL A 120 -39.85 19.92 -5.84
CA VAL A 120 -39.86 19.16 -4.60
C VAL A 120 -38.44 18.83 -4.14
N ARG A 121 -37.57 18.47 -5.10
CA ARG A 121 -36.13 18.28 -4.87
C ARG A 121 -35.45 19.57 -4.40
N ALA A 122 -35.65 20.69 -5.10
CA ALA A 122 -35.08 21.98 -4.70
C ALA A 122 -35.57 22.41 -3.29
N TRP A 123 -36.83 22.14 -2.96
CA TRP A 123 -37.42 22.41 -1.64
C TRP A 123 -36.83 21.57 -0.51
N LEU A 124 -36.78 20.25 -0.70
CA LEU A 124 -36.30 19.31 0.33
C LEU A 124 -34.78 19.38 0.53
N HIS A 125 -34.02 19.77 -0.50
CA HIS A 125 -32.59 20.03 -0.37
C HIS A 125 -32.24 21.37 0.30
N ASN A 126 -33.21 22.29 0.46
CA ASN A 126 -33.00 23.62 1.04
C ASN A 126 -33.24 23.68 2.55
N SER A 127 -33.89 22.68 3.13
CA SER A 127 -34.35 22.65 4.53
C SER A 127 -33.28 22.08 5.49
N ALA A 128 -32.09 22.68 5.46
CA ALA A 128 -30.92 22.22 6.21
C ALA A 128 -31.04 22.31 7.75
N ARG A 129 -32.17 22.78 8.30
CA ARG A 129 -32.43 22.88 9.74
C ARG A 129 -33.92 22.75 10.05
N LEU A 130 -34.45 21.54 9.99
CA LEU A 130 -35.75 21.27 10.63
C LEU A 130 -35.55 21.29 12.15
N SER A 131 -36.40 22.00 12.90
CA SER A 131 -36.50 21.82 14.35
C SER A 131 -37.01 20.41 14.68
N ALA A 132 -36.91 19.97 15.94
CA ALA A 132 -37.46 18.68 16.35
C ALA A 132 -38.96 18.56 16.07
N GLU A 133 -39.73 19.62 16.35
CA GLU A 133 -41.17 19.71 16.05
C GLU A 133 -41.45 19.62 14.54
N GLN A 134 -40.65 20.29 13.71
CA GLN A 134 -40.80 20.26 12.26
C GLN A 134 -40.46 18.88 11.68
N ARG A 135 -39.49 18.16 12.26
CA ARG A 135 -39.19 16.76 11.91
C ARG A 135 -40.35 15.84 12.25
N GLN A 136 -40.95 15.99 13.44
CA GLN A 136 -42.12 15.21 13.85
C GLN A 136 -43.33 15.48 12.93
N ALA A 137 -43.64 16.74 12.65
CA ALA A 137 -44.75 17.11 11.77
C ALA A 137 -44.57 16.58 10.33
N LEU A 138 -43.34 16.60 9.81
CA LEU A 138 -43.01 15.97 8.53
C LEU A 138 -43.27 14.46 8.55
N VAL A 139 -42.86 13.78 9.62
CA VAL A 139 -43.03 12.34 9.82
C VAL A 139 -44.50 11.95 9.90
N ASP A 140 -45.29 12.69 10.68
CA ASP A 140 -46.74 12.46 10.79
C ASP A 140 -47.43 12.58 9.43
N ARG A 141 -47.00 13.56 8.61
CA ARG A 141 -47.55 13.76 7.26
C ARG A 141 -47.06 12.71 6.25
N LEU A 142 -45.83 12.19 6.39
CA LEU A 142 -45.29 11.16 5.50
C LEU A 142 -46.13 9.89 5.48
N GLN A 143 -46.78 9.56 6.58
CA GLN A 143 -47.67 8.40 6.68
C GLN A 143 -48.91 8.52 5.76
N HIS A 144 -49.26 9.74 5.36
CA HIS A 144 -50.44 10.04 4.54
C HIS A 144 -50.10 10.36 3.08
N ILE A 145 -48.82 10.53 2.75
CA ILE A 145 -48.36 10.77 1.38
C ILE A 145 -48.34 9.42 0.63
N THR A 146 -49.05 9.31 -0.48
CA THR A 146 -49.07 8.08 -1.30
C THR A 146 -48.06 8.06 -2.44
N ASP A 147 -47.46 9.21 -2.77
CA ASP A 147 -46.50 9.34 -3.87
C ASP A 147 -45.09 8.84 -3.44
N PRO A 148 -44.54 7.79 -4.09
CA PRO A 148 -43.25 7.22 -3.69
C PRO A 148 -42.06 8.16 -3.91
N PHE A 149 -42.13 9.08 -4.89
CA PHE A 149 -41.07 10.07 -5.11
C PHE A 149 -41.01 11.04 -3.93
N ILE A 150 -42.15 11.57 -3.50
CA ILE A 150 -42.21 12.50 -2.37
C ILE A 150 -41.75 11.82 -1.08
N GLN A 151 -42.18 10.58 -0.84
CA GLN A 151 -41.71 9.78 0.29
C GLN A 151 -40.18 9.63 0.30
N ARG A 152 -39.57 9.37 -0.86
CA ARG A 152 -38.11 9.21 -1.01
C ARG A 152 -37.35 10.48 -0.66
N GLU A 153 -37.74 11.61 -1.25
CA GLU A 153 -37.04 12.87 -1.05
C GLU A 153 -37.16 13.36 0.40
N ALA A 154 -38.29 13.10 1.06
CA ALA A 154 -38.47 13.44 2.47
C ALA A 154 -37.61 12.58 3.41
N VAL A 155 -37.50 11.27 3.15
CA VAL A 155 -36.55 10.38 3.86
C VAL A 155 -35.12 10.87 3.66
N GLN A 156 -34.75 11.21 2.44
CA GLN A 156 -33.42 11.72 2.12
C GLN A 156 -33.10 12.99 2.91
N MET A 157 -34.04 13.94 3.00
CA MET A 157 -33.87 15.16 3.76
C MET A 157 -33.68 14.92 5.26
N LEU A 158 -34.50 14.04 5.86
CA LEU A 158 -34.34 13.64 7.26
C LEU A 158 -32.93 13.10 7.50
N CYS A 159 -32.40 12.30 6.59
CA CYS A 159 -31.06 11.71 6.70
C CYS A 159 -29.91 12.71 6.43
N GLN A 160 -30.12 13.72 5.58
CA GLN A 160 -29.08 14.66 5.13
C GLN A 160 -28.88 15.89 6.03
N THR A 161 -29.62 16.03 7.13
CA THR A 161 -29.48 17.17 8.05
C THR A 161 -28.10 17.18 8.70
N ARG A 162 -27.24 18.12 8.31
CA ARG A 162 -25.85 18.23 8.82
C ARG A 162 -25.84 18.92 10.19
N LYS A 163 -24.92 18.51 11.07
CA LYS A 163 -24.68 19.10 12.41
C LYS A 163 -25.82 18.92 13.43
N LEU A 164 -26.44 17.74 13.47
CA LEU A 164 -27.34 17.37 14.55
C LEU A 164 -26.56 17.03 15.81
N SER A 165 -27.08 17.42 16.99
CA SER A 165 -26.62 16.89 18.27
C SER A 165 -26.98 15.41 18.40
N ASP A 166 -26.36 14.69 19.34
CA ASP A 166 -26.64 13.25 19.52
C ASP A 166 -28.10 12.96 19.88
N ALA A 167 -28.73 13.82 20.68
CA ALA A 167 -30.15 13.71 21.00
C ALA A 167 -31.04 13.89 19.76
N GLU A 168 -30.67 14.80 18.87
CA GLU A 168 -31.41 15.02 17.62
C GLU A 168 -31.20 13.90 16.59
N VAL A 169 -30.01 13.28 16.59
CA VAL A 169 -29.74 12.08 15.80
C VAL A 169 -30.60 10.92 16.29
N GLN A 170 -30.68 10.69 17.60
CA GLN A 170 -31.54 9.66 18.19
C GLN A 170 -33.01 9.91 17.87
N GLU A 171 -33.48 11.14 18.00
CA GLU A 171 -34.86 11.49 17.70
C GLU A 171 -35.19 11.31 16.22
N ARG A 172 -34.31 11.75 15.31
CA ARG A 172 -34.46 11.48 13.88
C ARG A 172 -34.53 9.98 13.59
N ASP A 173 -33.63 9.19 14.18
CA ASP A 173 -33.58 7.75 13.94
C ASP A 173 -34.85 7.05 14.47
N ARG A 174 -35.32 7.43 15.67
CA ARG A 174 -36.61 7.00 16.23
C ARG A 174 -37.76 7.30 15.26
N LEU A 175 -37.81 8.50 14.71
CA LEU A 175 -38.86 8.90 13.78
C LEU A 175 -38.82 8.11 12.47
N LEU A 176 -37.64 7.93 11.89
CA LEU A 176 -37.47 7.13 10.68
C LEU A 176 -37.92 5.68 10.88
N LEU A 177 -37.67 5.08 12.05
CA LEU A 177 -38.12 3.72 12.36
C LEU A 177 -39.66 3.57 12.33
N THR A 178 -40.40 4.63 12.67
CA THR A 178 -41.87 4.61 12.64
C THR A 178 -42.44 4.68 11.22
N VAL A 179 -41.73 5.35 10.31
CA VAL A 179 -42.26 5.68 8.97
C VAL A 179 -41.75 4.72 7.90
N LEU A 180 -40.45 4.39 7.89
CA LEU A 180 -39.84 3.58 6.83
C LEU A 180 -40.51 2.23 6.59
N PRO A 181 -40.98 1.48 7.61
CA PRO A 181 -41.71 0.23 7.40
C PRO A 181 -43.00 0.38 6.59
N ASN A 182 -43.61 1.56 6.59
CA ASN A 182 -44.92 1.82 5.99
C ASN A 182 -44.85 2.48 4.60
N LEU A 183 -43.67 2.92 4.15
CA LEU A 183 -43.50 3.57 2.84
C LEU A 183 -43.61 2.57 1.68
N ASP A 184 -43.93 3.04 0.47
CA ASP A 184 -43.94 2.20 -0.73
C ASP A 184 -42.50 1.72 -1.04
N LYS A 185 -42.31 0.45 -1.40
CA LYS A 185 -40.98 -0.07 -1.79
C LYS A 185 -40.36 0.72 -2.97
N ARG A 186 -41.19 1.30 -3.84
CA ARG A 186 -40.76 2.17 -4.95
C ARG A 186 -40.11 3.47 -4.45
N ALA A 187 -40.39 3.92 -3.23
CA ALA A 187 -39.72 5.07 -2.63
C ALA A 187 -38.21 4.81 -2.43
N PHE A 188 -37.78 3.55 -2.40
CA PHE A 188 -36.37 3.19 -2.27
C PHE A 188 -35.71 2.80 -3.59
N LYS A 189 -36.43 2.97 -4.72
CA LYS A 189 -35.88 2.77 -6.07
C LYS A 189 -35.31 4.07 -6.60
N TYR A 190 -34.00 4.17 -6.68
CA TYR A 190 -33.32 5.21 -7.46
C TYR A 190 -33.10 4.71 -8.91
N PRO A 191 -33.31 5.55 -9.93
CA PRO A 191 -32.97 5.22 -11.32
C PRO A 191 -31.49 4.81 -11.44
N GLU A 192 -31.23 3.62 -12.01
CA GLU A 192 -29.88 3.03 -12.07
C GLU A 192 -28.89 3.78 -12.98
N HIS A 193 -29.38 4.64 -13.89
CA HIS A 193 -28.58 5.29 -14.92
C HIS A 193 -27.96 6.64 -14.50
N GLU A 194 -28.21 7.14 -13.29
CA GLU A 194 -27.67 8.43 -12.85
C GLU A 194 -26.63 8.26 -11.73
N ARG A 195 -25.35 8.53 -12.03
CA ARG A 195 -24.24 8.57 -11.05
C ARG A 195 -24.53 9.43 -9.81
N PHE A 196 -25.42 10.41 -9.94
CA PHE A 196 -25.90 11.27 -8.86
C PHE A 196 -26.50 10.45 -7.69
N TYR A 197 -27.20 9.35 -7.99
CA TYR A 197 -27.92 8.59 -6.97
C TYR A 197 -27.06 7.64 -6.12
N ALA A 198 -25.89 7.22 -6.60
CA ALA A 198 -24.94 6.47 -5.77
C ALA A 198 -24.38 7.36 -4.64
N GLN A 199 -24.05 8.62 -4.96
CA GLN A 199 -23.65 9.62 -3.97
C GLN A 199 -24.80 9.95 -3.01
N THR A 200 -26.04 10.05 -3.52
CA THR A 200 -27.23 10.25 -2.71
C THR A 200 -27.43 9.10 -1.70
N ALA A 201 -27.33 7.84 -2.14
CA ALA A 201 -27.45 6.68 -1.26
C ALA A 201 -26.40 6.70 -0.13
N GLN A 202 -25.14 7.00 -0.46
CA GLN A 202 -24.09 7.17 0.55
C GLN A 202 -24.41 8.31 1.52
N GLN A 203 -24.90 9.45 1.03
CA GLN A 203 -25.27 10.59 1.89
C GLN A 203 -26.43 10.25 2.84
N VAL A 204 -27.45 9.52 2.37
CA VAL A 204 -28.57 9.04 3.19
C VAL A 204 -28.04 8.17 4.32
N VAL A 205 -27.24 7.18 3.99
CA VAL A 205 -26.75 6.21 4.97
C VAL A 205 -25.72 6.84 5.91
N ARG A 206 -24.88 7.77 5.44
CA ARG A 206 -23.84 8.45 6.24
C ARG A 206 -24.39 9.16 7.49
N GLY A 207 -25.63 9.65 7.46
CA GLY A 207 -26.26 10.29 8.61
C GLY A 207 -26.68 9.33 9.72
N LEU A 208 -27.00 8.07 9.41
CA LEU A 208 -27.74 7.15 10.28
C LEU A 208 -26.87 6.43 11.31
N ARG A 209 -27.34 6.30 12.56
CA ARG A 209 -26.62 5.59 13.62
C ARG A 209 -27.41 4.42 14.21
N ASP A 210 -28.58 4.11 13.69
CA ASP A 210 -29.33 2.94 14.12
C ASP A 210 -29.11 1.76 13.16
N PRO A 211 -28.60 0.59 13.64
CA PRO A 211 -28.42 -0.59 12.80
C PRO A 211 -29.72 -1.13 12.18
N GLU A 212 -30.85 -1.02 12.88
CA GLU A 212 -32.15 -1.49 12.41
C GLU A 212 -32.62 -0.66 11.20
N LEU A 213 -32.37 0.66 11.24
CA LEU A 213 -32.62 1.53 10.08
C LEU A 213 -31.77 1.15 8.88
N LEU A 214 -30.48 0.87 9.11
CA LEU A 214 -29.58 0.47 8.04
C LEU A 214 -30.04 -0.87 7.41
N LEU A 215 -30.47 -1.83 8.22
CA LEU A 215 -31.01 -3.11 7.74
C LEU A 215 -32.30 -2.91 6.94
N LEU A 216 -33.23 -2.11 7.43
CA LEU A 216 -34.48 -1.80 6.71
C LEU A 216 -34.20 -1.14 5.35
N LEU A 217 -33.25 -0.21 5.29
CA LEU A 217 -32.82 0.41 4.02
C LEU A 217 -32.13 -0.60 3.10
N ALA A 218 -31.36 -1.54 3.64
CA ALA A 218 -30.71 -2.58 2.85
C ALA A 218 -31.71 -3.60 2.25
N GLU A 219 -32.71 -4.01 3.03
CA GLU A 219 -33.73 -4.98 2.62
C GLU A 219 -34.69 -4.40 1.57
N ARG A 220 -35.02 -3.11 1.68
CA ARG A 220 -36.02 -2.47 0.81
C ARG A 220 -35.41 -1.63 -0.31
N GLY A 221 -34.15 -1.24 -0.18
CA GLY A 221 -33.40 -0.44 -1.11
C GLY A 221 -33.13 -1.11 -2.45
N ASN A 222 -32.89 -0.29 -3.47
CA ASN A 222 -32.20 -0.76 -4.68
C ASN A 222 -30.73 -1.08 -4.38
N ALA A 223 -30.01 -1.60 -5.38
CA ALA A 223 -28.61 -2.02 -5.23
C ALA A 223 -27.70 -0.94 -4.61
N ALA A 224 -27.83 0.33 -5.04
CA ALA A 224 -27.02 1.42 -4.52
C ALA A 224 -27.26 1.70 -3.02
N LEU A 225 -28.51 1.76 -2.60
CA LEU A 225 -28.87 1.99 -1.19
C LEU A 225 -28.52 0.78 -0.33
N ARG A 226 -28.72 -0.42 -0.85
CA ARG A 226 -28.35 -1.67 -0.19
C ARG A 226 -26.85 -1.75 0.05
N LYS A 227 -26.05 -1.51 -0.99
CA LYS A 227 -24.59 -1.48 -0.91
C LYS A 227 -24.11 -0.46 0.13
N ALA A 228 -24.63 0.77 0.08
CA ALA A 228 -24.26 1.81 1.04
C ALA A 228 -24.63 1.43 2.48
N ALA A 229 -25.83 0.90 2.70
CA ALA A 229 -26.33 0.51 4.02
C ALA A 229 -25.55 -0.67 4.62
N VAL A 230 -25.32 -1.73 3.85
CA VAL A 230 -24.52 -2.88 4.28
C VAL A 230 -23.07 -2.46 4.51
N GLY A 231 -22.50 -1.60 3.67
CA GLY A 231 -21.14 -1.07 3.86
C GLY A 231 -21.00 -0.32 5.18
N LYS A 232 -21.97 0.52 5.54
CA LYS A 232 -21.95 1.19 6.83
C LYS A 232 -22.15 0.25 8.01
N LEU A 233 -22.95 -0.81 7.85
CA LEU A 233 -23.07 -1.86 8.87
C LEU A 233 -21.74 -2.60 9.07
N ALA A 234 -21.01 -2.88 7.98
CA ALA A 234 -19.68 -3.50 8.02
C ALA A 234 -18.65 -2.60 8.73
N GLU A 235 -18.59 -1.30 8.37
CA GLU A 235 -17.73 -0.31 9.05
C GLU A 235 -17.99 -0.24 10.56
N ARG A 236 -19.25 -0.36 10.98
CA ARG A 236 -19.60 -0.36 12.40
C ARG A 236 -19.26 -1.66 13.09
N GLN A 237 -19.44 -2.79 12.42
CA GLN A 237 -19.02 -4.09 12.94
C GLN A 237 -17.53 -4.05 13.31
N SER A 238 -16.71 -3.47 12.43
CA SER A 238 -15.27 -3.23 12.63
C SER A 238 -14.98 -2.35 13.86
N ARG A 239 -15.66 -1.20 13.98
CA ARG A 239 -15.33 -0.17 14.99
C ARG A 239 -16.00 -0.34 16.36
N GLU A 240 -17.20 -0.90 16.43
CA GLU A 240 -18.10 -0.79 17.59
C GLU A 240 -18.37 -2.12 18.32
N LYS A 241 -17.47 -3.12 18.20
CA LYS A 241 -17.56 -4.46 18.84
C LYS A 241 -18.69 -5.36 18.29
N GLY A 242 -18.94 -5.28 16.99
CA GLY A 242 -19.79 -6.25 16.28
C GLY A 242 -21.28 -5.91 16.19
N LEU A 243 -22.00 -6.64 15.34
CA LEU A 243 -23.45 -6.55 15.20
C LEU A 243 -24.15 -7.52 16.17
N LEU A 244 -25.36 -7.18 16.61
CA LEU A 244 -26.22 -8.12 17.35
C LEU A 244 -26.47 -9.39 16.50
N PRO A 245 -26.65 -10.58 17.11
CA PRO A 245 -26.85 -11.82 16.37
C PRO A 245 -27.98 -11.76 15.33
N GLU A 246 -29.11 -11.14 15.69
CA GLU A 246 -30.27 -10.94 14.81
C GLU A 246 -29.98 -10.01 13.62
N HIS A 247 -29.15 -8.97 13.82
CA HIS A 247 -28.70 -8.10 12.75
C HIS A 247 -27.75 -8.85 11.81
N LEU A 248 -26.85 -9.65 12.37
CA LEU A 248 -25.92 -10.46 11.60
C LEU A 248 -26.69 -11.46 10.70
N GLU A 249 -27.70 -12.15 11.22
CA GLU A 249 -28.53 -13.07 10.42
C GLU A 249 -29.20 -12.38 9.23
N ARG A 250 -29.67 -11.14 9.41
CA ARG A 250 -30.26 -10.35 8.32
C ARG A 250 -29.23 -9.92 7.28
N VAL A 251 -28.03 -9.49 7.70
CA VAL A 251 -26.91 -9.24 6.77
C VAL A 251 -26.53 -10.51 6.01
N GLN A 252 -26.43 -11.65 6.69
CA GLN A 252 -26.14 -12.94 6.05
C GLN A 252 -27.19 -13.29 4.99
N LYS A 253 -28.47 -13.08 5.27
CA LYS A 253 -29.55 -13.28 4.31
C LYS A 253 -29.39 -12.36 3.10
N LEU A 254 -29.11 -11.07 3.32
CA LEU A 254 -28.87 -10.11 2.23
C LEU A 254 -27.70 -10.49 1.33
N LEU A 255 -26.60 -11.00 1.90
CA LEU A 255 -25.44 -11.47 1.13
C LEU A 255 -25.79 -12.69 0.27
N ARG A 256 -26.63 -13.61 0.75
CA ARG A 256 -27.11 -14.76 -0.04
C ARG A 256 -28.06 -14.34 -1.15
N ASP A 257 -28.97 -13.41 -0.86
CA ASP A 257 -29.98 -12.95 -1.80
C ASP A 257 -29.38 -12.04 -2.89
N HIS A 258 -28.31 -11.29 -2.57
CA HIS A 258 -27.74 -10.25 -3.43
C HIS A 258 -26.19 -10.23 -3.46
N PRO A 259 -25.51 -11.37 -3.74
CA PRO A 259 -24.07 -11.50 -3.57
C PRO A 259 -23.26 -10.61 -4.52
N GLN A 260 -23.75 -10.38 -5.74
CA GLN A 260 -23.03 -9.58 -6.75
C GLN A 260 -23.08 -8.08 -6.44
N GLU A 261 -24.21 -7.60 -5.92
CA GLU A 261 -24.38 -6.19 -5.54
C GLU A 261 -23.53 -5.83 -4.32
N LEU A 262 -23.32 -6.82 -3.43
CA LEU A 262 -22.65 -6.66 -2.15
C LEU A 262 -21.19 -7.11 -2.15
N ALA A 263 -20.69 -7.63 -3.27
CA ALA A 263 -19.32 -8.12 -3.41
C ALA A 263 -18.26 -7.07 -3.04
N GLU A 264 -18.40 -5.85 -3.58
CA GLU A 264 -17.50 -4.72 -3.29
C GLU A 264 -17.61 -4.21 -1.84
N VAL A 265 -18.64 -4.62 -1.10
CA VAL A 265 -18.72 -4.37 0.35
C VAL A 265 -17.94 -5.43 1.13
N GLY A 266 -17.68 -6.58 0.52
CA GLY A 266 -16.88 -7.70 1.04
C GLY A 266 -15.60 -7.24 1.71
N ALA A 267 -14.87 -6.35 1.03
CA ALA A 267 -13.66 -5.70 1.50
C ALA A 267 -13.75 -5.05 2.89
N TYR A 268 -14.93 -4.63 3.35
CA TYR A 268 -15.13 -3.95 4.63
C TYR A 268 -15.62 -4.87 5.75
N PHE A 269 -15.81 -6.17 5.49
CA PHE A 269 -16.21 -7.12 6.52
C PHE A 269 -15.00 -7.66 7.27
N ASP A 270 -14.92 -7.33 8.57
CA ASP A 270 -13.96 -7.93 9.51
C ASP A 270 -14.46 -9.27 10.09
N ASP A 271 -15.45 -9.90 9.45
CA ASP A 271 -16.03 -11.18 9.87
C ASP A 271 -15.92 -12.22 8.75
N HIS A 272 -14.98 -13.14 8.92
CA HIS A 272 -14.75 -14.27 8.01
C HIS A 272 -16.01 -15.09 7.69
N ARG A 273 -17.04 -15.10 8.55
CA ARG A 273 -18.30 -15.81 8.26
C ARG A 273 -19.12 -15.12 7.17
N LEU A 274 -19.08 -13.79 7.12
CA LEU A 274 -19.72 -13.01 6.05
C LEU A 274 -18.98 -13.19 4.72
N LEU A 275 -17.64 -13.22 4.78
CA LEU A 275 -16.79 -13.54 3.64
C LEU A 275 -17.04 -14.95 3.10
N ALA A 276 -17.21 -15.95 3.97
CA ALA A 276 -17.57 -17.31 3.57
C ALA A 276 -18.91 -17.35 2.81
N ILE A 277 -19.91 -16.62 3.30
CA ILE A 277 -21.22 -16.55 2.65
C ILE A 277 -21.11 -15.91 1.27
N LEU A 278 -20.33 -14.84 1.13
CA LEU A 278 -20.09 -14.20 -0.18
C LEU A 278 -19.40 -15.16 -1.16
N TRP A 279 -18.39 -15.90 -0.68
CA TRP A 279 -17.71 -16.92 -1.48
C TRP A 279 -18.68 -18.01 -1.98
N ASP A 280 -19.51 -18.52 -1.07
CA ASP A 280 -20.47 -19.58 -1.36
C ASP A 280 -21.61 -19.11 -2.26
N ALA A 281 -22.01 -17.84 -2.15
CA ALA A 281 -23.14 -17.28 -2.86
C ALA A 281 -22.84 -16.88 -4.32
N SER A 282 -21.58 -16.72 -4.72
CA SER A 282 -21.23 -16.32 -6.09
C SER A 282 -19.92 -16.92 -6.60
N PRO A 283 -19.95 -17.67 -7.74
CA PRO A 283 -18.73 -18.17 -8.38
C PRO A 283 -18.02 -17.12 -9.25
N LYS A 284 -18.53 -15.88 -9.31
CA LYS A 284 -17.96 -14.84 -10.18
C LYS A 284 -16.58 -14.39 -9.69
N PRO A 285 -15.58 -14.24 -10.59
CA PRO A 285 -14.22 -13.85 -10.22
C PRO A 285 -14.14 -12.55 -9.41
N GLU A 286 -14.96 -11.55 -9.76
CA GLU A 286 -14.92 -10.25 -9.09
C GLU A 286 -15.30 -10.36 -7.61
N VAL A 287 -16.30 -11.20 -7.29
CA VAL A 287 -16.72 -11.43 -5.90
C VAL A 287 -15.68 -12.23 -5.13
N ARG A 288 -15.09 -13.24 -5.77
CA ARG A 288 -14.06 -14.07 -5.17
C ARG A 288 -12.80 -13.28 -4.84
N ASN A 289 -12.41 -12.35 -5.72
CA ASN A 289 -11.27 -11.46 -5.50
C ASN A 289 -11.49 -10.56 -4.29
N GLU A 290 -12.66 -9.93 -4.16
CA GLU A 290 -13.01 -9.09 -3.00
C GLU A 290 -13.04 -9.89 -1.68
N VAL A 291 -13.52 -11.14 -1.72
CA VAL A 291 -13.50 -12.03 -0.55
C VAL A 291 -12.05 -12.33 -0.13
N VAL A 292 -11.20 -12.69 -1.08
CA VAL A 292 -9.77 -12.93 -0.81
C VAL A 292 -9.12 -11.67 -0.24
N ASP A 293 -9.40 -10.49 -0.79
CA ASP A 293 -8.87 -9.22 -0.26
C ASP A 293 -9.29 -8.95 1.18
N GLY A 294 -10.53 -9.30 1.54
CA GLY A 294 -11.01 -9.24 2.92
C GLY A 294 -10.29 -10.24 3.84
N LEU A 295 -10.03 -11.46 3.37
CA LEU A 295 -9.33 -12.50 4.15
C LEU A 295 -7.87 -12.15 4.40
N PHE A 296 -7.19 -11.53 3.42
CA PHE A 296 -5.79 -11.13 3.58
C PHE A 296 -5.60 -10.07 4.67
N ARG A 297 -6.59 -9.19 4.89
CA ARG A 297 -6.58 -8.22 6.00
C ARG A 297 -6.78 -8.86 7.38
N GLN A 298 -7.17 -10.13 7.42
CA GLN A 298 -7.53 -10.86 8.64
C GLN A 298 -6.64 -12.10 8.86
N LEU A 299 -5.46 -12.18 8.22
CA LEU A 299 -4.59 -13.36 8.28
C LEU A 299 -4.14 -13.76 9.70
N GLU A 300 -4.19 -12.84 10.66
CA GLU A 300 -3.93 -13.14 12.06
C GLU A 300 -5.03 -13.99 12.71
N GLN A 301 -6.25 -14.00 12.15
CA GLN A 301 -7.37 -14.78 12.65
C GLN A 301 -7.29 -16.21 12.11
N PRO A 302 -7.22 -17.25 12.97
CA PRO A 302 -7.15 -18.65 12.51
C PRO A 302 -8.31 -19.05 11.59
N ALA A 303 -9.51 -18.51 11.84
CA ALA A 303 -10.69 -18.81 11.03
C ALA A 303 -10.63 -18.18 9.62
N ALA A 304 -9.96 -17.03 9.47
CA ALA A 304 -9.72 -16.43 8.15
C ALA A 304 -8.69 -17.27 7.36
N LEU A 305 -7.66 -17.82 8.03
CA LEU A 305 -6.72 -18.74 7.40
C LEU A 305 -7.40 -20.02 6.93
N ASP A 306 -8.25 -20.63 7.75
CA ASP A 306 -8.97 -21.84 7.38
C ASP A 306 -9.92 -21.59 6.19
N LEU A 307 -10.58 -20.44 6.17
CA LEU A 307 -11.40 -20.05 5.02
C LEU A 307 -10.55 -19.79 3.78
N LEU A 308 -9.39 -19.14 3.92
CA LEU A 308 -8.47 -18.93 2.80
C LEU A 308 -7.93 -20.26 2.24
N ARG A 309 -7.64 -21.27 3.09
CA ARG A 309 -7.30 -22.64 2.65
C ARG A 309 -8.42 -23.24 1.83
N ARG A 310 -9.65 -23.11 2.30
CA ARG A 310 -10.84 -23.60 1.60
C ARG A 310 -10.99 -22.90 0.25
N CYS A 311 -10.93 -21.57 0.21
CA CYS A 311 -11.01 -20.78 -1.01
C CYS A 311 -9.96 -21.24 -2.02
N PHE A 312 -8.70 -21.40 -1.58
CA PHE A 312 -7.61 -21.87 -2.45
C PHE A 312 -7.84 -23.29 -2.99
N ALA A 313 -8.33 -24.20 -2.16
CA ALA A 313 -8.61 -25.57 -2.56
C ALA A 313 -9.75 -25.67 -3.58
N GLU A 314 -10.75 -24.78 -3.48
CA GLU A 314 -11.89 -24.72 -4.41
C GLU A 314 -11.56 -23.97 -5.71
N ASP A 315 -10.85 -22.83 -5.61
CA ASP A 315 -10.38 -22.03 -6.73
C ASP A 315 -9.12 -21.24 -6.33
N PRO A 316 -7.94 -21.66 -6.80
CA PRO A 316 -6.69 -20.98 -6.45
C PRO A 316 -6.52 -19.65 -7.19
N SER A 317 -7.29 -19.37 -8.24
CA SER A 317 -7.04 -18.23 -9.14
C SER A 317 -7.15 -16.88 -8.43
N PRO A 318 -8.20 -16.59 -7.62
CA PRO A 318 -8.31 -15.35 -6.85
C PRO A 318 -7.17 -15.13 -5.87
N VAL A 319 -6.76 -16.20 -5.17
CA VAL A 319 -5.68 -16.16 -4.19
C VAL A 319 -4.35 -15.88 -4.89
N LEU A 320 -4.05 -16.63 -5.96
CA LEU A 320 -2.85 -16.43 -6.76
C LEU A 320 -2.85 -15.04 -7.40
N GLU A 321 -3.95 -14.59 -8.00
CA GLU A 321 -4.07 -13.26 -8.61
C GLU A 321 -3.79 -12.16 -7.60
N ARG A 322 -4.31 -12.27 -6.37
CA ARG A 322 -4.02 -11.29 -5.31
C ARG A 322 -2.53 -11.24 -4.99
N PHE A 323 -1.93 -12.41 -4.84
CA PHE A 323 -0.49 -12.58 -4.63
C PHE A 323 0.37 -12.01 -5.77
N TRP A 324 -0.05 -12.19 -7.04
CA TRP A 324 0.65 -11.68 -8.22
C TRP A 324 0.40 -10.19 -8.47
N ARG A 325 -0.76 -9.65 -8.11
CA ARG A 325 -1.00 -8.19 -8.14
C ARG A 325 -0.06 -7.47 -7.17
N GLU A 326 0.32 -8.13 -6.07
CA GLU A 326 1.36 -7.60 -5.19
C GLU A 326 2.76 -7.71 -5.77
N ASP A 327 3.06 -8.57 -6.75
CA ASP A 327 4.38 -8.54 -7.45
C ASP A 327 4.70 -7.19 -8.12
N GLU A 328 3.69 -6.37 -8.41
CA GLU A 328 3.84 -4.97 -8.85
C GLU A 328 3.79 -3.94 -7.69
N TYR A 329 3.33 -4.33 -6.49
CA TYR A 329 3.10 -3.47 -5.31
C TYR A 329 4.00 -3.76 -4.09
N TRP A 330 4.78 -4.85 -4.06
CA TRP A 330 5.75 -5.14 -2.98
C TRP A 330 6.87 -4.10 -2.87
N SER A 331 6.95 -3.16 -3.83
CA SER A 331 7.81 -1.97 -3.77
C SER A 331 7.14 -0.75 -3.11
N SER A 332 5.92 -0.88 -2.58
CA SER A 332 5.18 0.20 -1.92
C SER A 332 4.75 -0.19 -0.50
N ASP A 333 4.50 0.81 0.35
CA ASP A 333 4.32 0.73 1.81
C ASP A 333 3.25 -0.26 2.34
N ALA A 334 2.44 -0.88 1.46
CA ALA A 334 1.36 -1.80 1.82
C ALA A 334 1.75 -3.30 1.79
N GLY A 335 3.04 -3.64 1.73
CA GLY A 335 3.49 -5.04 1.65
C GLY A 335 3.00 -5.89 2.83
N LEU A 336 2.62 -7.16 2.58
CA LEU A 336 2.15 -8.07 3.63
C LEU A 336 3.11 -8.10 4.83
N GLU A 337 2.58 -7.86 6.02
CA GLU A 337 3.37 -7.91 7.25
C GLU A 337 3.94 -9.32 7.50
N LEU A 338 5.04 -9.40 8.24
CA LEU A 338 5.68 -10.68 8.54
C LEU A 338 4.72 -11.72 9.16
N PRO A 339 3.78 -11.37 10.08
CA PRO A 339 2.80 -12.31 10.61
C PRO A 339 1.88 -12.89 9.53
N ALA A 340 1.45 -12.07 8.57
CA ALA A 340 0.65 -12.51 7.44
C ALA A 340 1.44 -13.50 6.56
N LEU A 341 2.71 -13.20 6.29
CA LEU A 341 3.62 -14.09 5.57
C LEU A 341 3.83 -15.41 6.32
N GLU A 342 4.09 -15.40 7.62
CA GLU A 342 4.20 -16.60 8.45
C GLU A 342 2.90 -17.44 8.44
N ALA A 343 1.74 -16.79 8.50
CA ALA A 343 0.45 -17.44 8.45
C ALA A 343 0.18 -18.10 7.08
N LEU A 344 0.59 -17.46 5.98
CA LEU A 344 0.52 -18.02 4.63
C LEU A 344 1.44 -19.23 4.46
N TRP A 345 2.63 -19.22 5.06
CA TRP A 345 3.52 -20.39 5.08
C TRP A 345 2.88 -21.61 5.76
N GLN A 346 2.15 -21.38 6.86
CA GLN A 346 1.42 -22.44 7.57
C GLN A 346 0.30 -23.08 6.74
N LEU A 347 -0.08 -22.50 5.61
CA LEU A 347 -1.07 -23.12 4.72
C LEU A 347 -0.50 -24.33 3.97
N GLN A 348 0.83 -24.47 3.87
CA GLN A 348 1.52 -25.57 3.18
C GLN A 348 1.01 -25.83 1.75
N LEU A 349 0.63 -24.77 1.05
CA LEU A 349 0.11 -24.85 -0.32
C LEU A 349 1.28 -24.76 -1.31
N PRO A 350 1.62 -25.80 -2.09
CA PRO A 350 2.85 -25.85 -2.89
C PRO A 350 3.03 -24.67 -3.86
N ALA A 351 1.95 -24.24 -4.51
CA ALA A 351 2.00 -23.10 -5.44
C ALA A 351 2.25 -21.76 -4.72
N LEU A 352 1.81 -21.63 -3.46
CA LEU A 352 2.08 -20.45 -2.64
C LEU A 352 3.47 -20.51 -2.03
N GLN A 353 4.00 -21.70 -1.71
CA GLN A 353 5.34 -21.86 -1.14
C GLN A 353 6.43 -21.37 -2.11
N ALA A 354 6.31 -21.68 -3.40
CA ALA A 354 7.22 -21.18 -4.44
C ALA A 354 7.23 -19.64 -4.51
N LEU A 355 6.04 -19.04 -4.45
CA LEU A 355 5.89 -17.59 -4.48
C LEU A 355 6.37 -16.93 -3.18
N TYR A 356 6.08 -17.57 -2.05
CA TYR A 356 6.50 -17.14 -0.72
C TYR A 356 8.02 -17.03 -0.60
N ILE A 357 8.75 -18.03 -1.10
CA ILE A 357 10.21 -18.03 -1.14
C ILE A 357 10.72 -16.83 -1.95
N LYS A 358 10.09 -16.52 -3.09
CA LYS A 358 10.46 -15.35 -3.92
C LYS A 358 10.21 -14.03 -3.19
N VAL A 359 9.04 -13.86 -2.59
CA VAL A 359 8.64 -12.65 -1.86
C VAL A 359 9.57 -12.40 -0.67
N LEU A 360 9.81 -13.41 0.16
CA LEU A 360 10.71 -13.27 1.31
C LEU A 360 12.16 -13.00 0.89
N ALA A 361 12.64 -13.65 -0.19
CA ALA A 361 14.00 -13.43 -0.68
C ALA A 361 14.17 -12.03 -1.28
N TYR A 362 13.13 -11.49 -1.93
CA TYR A 362 13.09 -10.11 -2.38
C TYR A 362 13.11 -9.12 -1.20
N ARG A 363 12.26 -9.35 -0.20
CA ARG A 363 12.19 -8.50 1.01
C ARG A 363 13.50 -8.49 1.79
N LEU A 364 14.16 -9.64 1.90
CA LEU A 364 15.48 -9.73 2.50
C LEU A 364 16.50 -8.87 1.73
N GLN A 365 16.43 -8.84 0.40
CA GLN A 365 17.28 -7.93 -0.39
C GLN A 365 16.95 -6.47 -0.09
N SER A 366 15.67 -6.05 -0.23
CA SER A 366 15.28 -4.65 -0.04
C SER A 366 15.69 -4.11 1.33
N ASP A 367 15.44 -4.88 2.38
CA ASP A 367 15.73 -4.46 3.75
C ASP A 367 17.23 -4.34 4.04
N THR A 368 18.08 -5.03 3.26
CA THR A 368 19.55 -4.96 3.39
C THR A 368 20.20 -3.94 2.45
N ASP A 369 19.60 -3.67 1.28
CA ASP A 369 20.15 -2.75 0.26
C ASP A 369 19.78 -1.27 0.52
N THR A 370 18.70 -1.00 1.27
CA THR A 370 18.32 0.36 1.69
C THR A 370 18.54 0.60 3.18
N PRO A 371 19.78 0.88 3.62
CA PRO A 371 20.02 1.40 4.96
C PRO A 371 19.56 2.87 5.00
N TYR A 372 18.46 3.15 5.70
CA TYR A 372 18.04 4.50 6.14
C TYR A 372 17.70 5.56 5.05
N GLY A 373 17.08 5.16 3.93
CA GLY A 373 16.80 6.08 2.81
C GLY A 373 15.41 6.68 2.75
N ASP A 374 14.41 5.90 2.32
CA ASP A 374 13.24 6.50 1.67
C ASP A 374 11.86 5.98 2.14
N PHE A 375 11.79 5.02 3.08
CA PHE A 375 10.53 4.35 3.46
C PHE A 375 9.99 4.68 4.86
N TYR A 376 10.57 5.67 5.56
CA TYR A 376 10.20 6.01 6.95
C TYR A 376 8.90 6.82 7.10
N TYR A 377 7.95 6.75 6.17
CA TYR A 377 6.69 7.50 6.33
C TYR A 377 5.51 6.72 6.89
N GLU A 378 5.42 5.38 6.79
CA GLU A 378 4.20 4.68 7.26
C GLU A 378 4.42 3.23 7.75
N TYR A 379 5.58 2.88 8.32
CA TYR A 379 5.74 1.58 9.00
C TYR A 379 5.47 1.73 10.51
N ASP A 380 4.49 1.00 11.05
CA ASP A 380 4.23 0.84 12.50
C ASP A 380 5.36 0.04 13.19
N GLY A 381 6.62 0.48 13.04
CA GLY A 381 7.67 0.13 13.97
C GLY A 381 7.33 0.66 15.37
N PRO A 382 7.88 0.08 16.46
CA PRO A 382 7.71 0.68 17.78
C PRO A 382 8.10 2.15 17.71
N ALA A 383 7.19 3.03 18.16
CA ALA A 383 7.23 4.49 17.99
C ALA A 383 8.51 5.19 18.53
N ASP A 384 9.42 4.42 19.13
CA ASP A 384 10.67 4.87 19.74
C ASP A 384 11.90 4.65 18.82
N LEU A 385 11.75 4.07 17.63
CA LEU A 385 12.88 3.75 16.72
C LEU A 385 13.45 4.95 15.96
N ASP A 386 12.70 6.04 15.84
CA ASP A 386 13.12 7.25 15.12
C ASP A 386 14.23 8.04 15.85
N GLU A 387 14.46 7.75 17.15
CA GLU A 387 15.42 8.49 17.97
C GLU A 387 16.77 7.74 18.20
N ASP A 388 16.86 6.45 17.84
CA ASP A 388 18.08 5.64 18.03
C ASP A 388 18.46 4.79 16.79
N PRO A 389 19.44 5.24 15.99
CA PRO A 389 19.98 4.49 14.85
C PRO A 389 20.52 3.10 15.22
N ALA A 390 20.98 2.88 16.45
CA ALA A 390 21.45 1.57 16.87
C ALA A 390 20.28 0.60 17.10
N ALA A 391 19.18 1.08 17.69
CA ALA A 391 17.97 0.29 17.89
C ALA A 391 17.32 -0.12 16.57
N ALA A 392 17.21 0.81 15.62
CA ALA A 392 16.64 0.49 14.30
C ALA A 392 17.55 -0.43 13.47
N SER A 393 18.88 -0.29 13.55
CA SER A 393 19.80 -1.26 12.95
C SER A 393 19.68 -2.66 13.58
N ALA A 394 19.54 -2.74 14.91
CA ALA A 394 19.34 -4.01 15.61
C ALA A 394 18.01 -4.67 15.23
N TRP A 395 16.93 -3.90 15.10
CA TRP A 395 15.63 -4.39 14.65
C TRP A 395 15.69 -4.91 13.21
N GLN A 396 16.33 -4.19 12.28
CA GLN A 396 16.53 -4.64 10.89
C GLN A 396 17.31 -5.95 10.83
N GLN A 397 18.37 -6.11 11.63
CA GLN A 397 19.12 -7.37 11.71
C GLN A 397 18.26 -8.52 12.23
N GLN A 398 17.42 -8.28 13.24
CA GLN A 398 16.48 -9.29 13.73
C GLN A 398 15.44 -9.68 12.69
N LEU A 399 14.90 -8.71 11.95
CA LEU A 399 13.95 -8.95 10.87
C LEU A 399 14.58 -9.75 9.74
N ALA A 400 15.76 -9.33 9.25
CA ALA A 400 16.52 -10.04 8.23
C ALA A 400 16.84 -11.48 8.67
N GLN A 401 17.20 -11.68 9.94
CA GLN A 401 17.45 -13.01 10.51
C GLN A 401 16.20 -13.90 10.50
N ARG A 402 15.04 -13.35 10.89
CA ARG A 402 13.76 -14.08 10.85
C ARG A 402 13.39 -14.47 9.43
N ILE A 403 13.43 -13.51 8.50
CA ILE A 403 13.11 -13.73 7.08
C ILE A 403 14.05 -14.76 6.47
N GLY A 404 15.37 -14.59 6.64
CA GLY A 404 16.37 -15.52 6.12
C GLY A 404 16.17 -16.95 6.63
N THR A 405 15.85 -17.11 7.92
CA THR A 405 15.55 -18.42 8.52
C THR A 405 14.30 -19.06 7.91
N LEU A 406 13.22 -18.29 7.70
CA LEU A 406 12.00 -18.77 7.06
C LEU A 406 12.25 -19.22 5.61
N VAL A 407 13.01 -18.44 4.84
CA VAL A 407 13.37 -18.83 3.47
C VAL A 407 14.18 -20.12 3.46
N CYS A 408 15.17 -20.26 4.34
CA CYS A 408 15.97 -21.48 4.41
C CYS A 408 15.14 -22.70 4.82
N ALA A 409 14.22 -22.57 5.78
CA ALA A 409 13.28 -23.63 6.13
C ALA A 409 12.38 -24.02 4.94
N ALA A 410 11.94 -23.03 4.15
CA ALA A 410 11.15 -23.27 2.96
C ALA A 410 11.95 -23.97 1.84
N LEU A 411 13.19 -23.55 1.63
CA LEU A 411 14.12 -24.20 0.69
C LEU A 411 14.52 -25.61 1.16
N GLN A 412 14.49 -25.89 2.47
CA GLN A 412 14.68 -27.25 2.97
C GLN A 412 13.55 -28.19 2.57
N ALA A 413 12.31 -27.69 2.53
CA ALA A 413 11.16 -28.45 2.06
C ALA A 413 11.08 -28.56 0.53
N HIS A 414 11.54 -27.53 -0.19
CA HIS A 414 11.44 -27.40 -1.65
C HIS A 414 12.75 -26.89 -2.29
N PRO A 415 13.81 -27.72 -2.29
CA PRO A 415 15.14 -27.28 -2.72
C PRO A 415 15.24 -26.90 -4.20
N GLU A 416 14.34 -27.42 -5.04
CA GLU A 416 14.26 -27.09 -6.45
C GLU A 416 13.93 -25.62 -6.71
N GLN A 417 13.23 -24.96 -5.78
CA GLN A 417 12.81 -23.55 -5.90
C GLN A 417 13.98 -22.57 -5.93
N VAL A 418 15.19 -23.01 -5.53
CA VAL A 418 16.42 -22.22 -5.67
C VAL A 418 16.64 -21.76 -7.11
N THR A 419 16.25 -22.56 -8.11
CA THR A 419 16.47 -22.21 -9.53
C THR A 419 15.61 -21.06 -10.01
N ASP A 420 14.53 -20.77 -9.31
CA ASP A 420 13.57 -19.74 -9.67
C ASP A 420 13.88 -18.39 -9.01
N LEU A 421 14.88 -18.35 -8.12
CA LEU A 421 15.32 -17.14 -7.43
C LEU A 421 16.35 -16.36 -8.25
N LYS A 422 16.25 -15.03 -8.20
CA LYS A 422 17.26 -14.16 -8.81
C LYS A 422 18.60 -14.35 -8.08
N PRO A 423 19.74 -14.35 -8.80
CA PRO A 423 21.05 -14.52 -8.17
C PRO A 423 21.41 -13.44 -7.15
N ALA A 424 20.82 -12.23 -7.24
CA ALA A 424 20.97 -11.18 -6.24
C ALA A 424 20.31 -11.61 -4.92
N TRP A 425 19.05 -12.04 -4.95
CA TRP A 425 18.31 -12.51 -3.76
C TRP A 425 19.02 -13.66 -3.05
N LEU A 426 19.48 -14.64 -3.84
CA LEU A 426 20.26 -15.76 -3.33
C LEU A 426 21.58 -15.32 -2.64
N ALA A 427 22.19 -14.20 -3.07
CA ALA A 427 23.40 -13.68 -2.43
C ALA A 427 23.13 -13.18 -0.99
N HIS A 428 21.96 -12.56 -0.75
CA HIS A 428 21.55 -12.13 0.60
C HIS A 428 21.12 -13.30 1.49
N LEU A 429 20.77 -14.45 0.89
CA LEU A 429 20.42 -15.66 1.63
C LEU A 429 21.63 -16.45 2.15
N VAL A 430 22.83 -16.23 1.59
CA VAL A 430 24.04 -16.98 1.94
C VAL A 430 24.34 -17.04 3.44
N PRO A 431 24.22 -15.95 4.24
CA PRO A 431 24.48 -16.00 5.68
C PRO A 431 23.61 -17.02 6.44
N TYR A 432 22.45 -17.36 5.88
CA TYR A 432 21.46 -18.28 6.46
C TYR A 432 21.62 -19.71 5.93
N ILE A 433 22.34 -19.91 4.82
CA ILE A 433 22.71 -21.24 4.29
C ILE A 433 24.00 -21.69 5.01
N ASN A 434 23.88 -21.97 6.31
CA ASN A 434 25.02 -22.16 7.20
C ASN A 434 25.08 -23.55 7.86
N THR A 435 24.12 -24.43 7.60
CA THR A 435 24.11 -25.81 8.11
C THR A 435 24.59 -26.80 7.06
N GLU A 436 25.23 -27.88 7.50
CA GLU A 436 25.66 -28.95 6.59
C GLU A 436 24.48 -29.56 5.81
N GLU A 437 23.33 -29.73 6.48
CA GLU A 437 22.12 -30.29 5.86
C GLU A 437 21.61 -29.42 4.71
N LEU A 438 21.48 -28.11 4.94
CA LEU A 438 21.05 -27.17 3.89
C LEU A 438 22.06 -27.12 2.75
N VAL A 439 23.37 -27.07 3.05
CA VAL A 439 24.39 -27.05 2.00
C VAL A 439 24.34 -28.32 1.16
N ARG A 440 24.17 -29.51 1.78
CA ARG A 440 24.00 -30.77 1.05
C ARG A 440 22.78 -30.73 0.13
N LEU A 441 21.64 -30.30 0.66
CA LEU A 441 20.38 -30.31 -0.06
C LEU A 441 20.37 -29.33 -1.24
N LEU A 442 20.89 -28.10 -1.04
CA LEU A 442 20.79 -27.03 -2.02
C LEU A 442 21.92 -27.04 -3.06
N THR A 443 23.05 -27.71 -2.79
CA THR A 443 24.21 -27.72 -3.69
C THR A 443 23.88 -28.09 -5.15
N PRO A 444 23.09 -29.15 -5.44
CA PRO A 444 22.76 -29.53 -6.82
C PRO A 444 22.10 -28.39 -7.61
N HIS A 445 21.31 -27.54 -6.93
CA HIS A 445 20.61 -26.41 -7.51
C HIS A 445 21.45 -25.12 -7.52
N LEU A 446 22.33 -24.93 -6.53
CA LEU A 446 23.19 -23.76 -6.41
C LEU A 446 24.37 -23.76 -7.39
N GLN A 447 25.05 -24.89 -7.59
CA GLN A 447 26.27 -24.92 -8.43
C GLN A 447 26.04 -24.43 -9.88
N PRO A 448 24.95 -24.81 -10.58
CA PRO A 448 24.66 -24.26 -11.91
C PRO A 448 24.50 -22.74 -11.91
N LEU A 449 23.91 -22.17 -10.86
CA LEU A 449 23.69 -20.72 -10.72
C LEU A 449 25.00 -20.00 -10.39
N VAL A 450 25.76 -20.51 -9.42
CA VAL A 450 27.08 -19.98 -9.06
C VAL A 450 28.01 -19.96 -10.26
N ALA A 451 28.02 -21.01 -11.07
CA ALA A 451 28.85 -21.07 -12.28
C ALA A 451 28.63 -19.89 -13.24
N LYS A 452 27.44 -19.30 -13.24
CA LYS A 452 27.01 -18.25 -14.19
C LYS A 452 26.89 -16.85 -13.55
N SER A 453 26.93 -16.74 -12.22
CA SER A 453 26.61 -15.50 -11.49
C SER A 453 27.80 -14.97 -10.68
N LYS A 454 28.30 -13.79 -11.05
CA LYS A 454 29.34 -13.09 -10.28
C LYS A 454 28.89 -12.67 -8.87
N PRO A 455 27.66 -12.14 -8.65
CA PRO A 455 27.17 -11.87 -7.30
C PRO A 455 27.23 -13.10 -6.39
N LEU A 456 26.80 -14.26 -6.88
CA LEU A 456 26.85 -15.50 -6.11
C LEU A 456 28.27 -15.99 -5.88
N GLN A 457 29.15 -15.90 -6.87
CA GLN A 457 30.56 -16.26 -6.70
C GLN A 457 31.26 -15.42 -5.62
N ARG A 458 30.78 -14.19 -5.37
CA ARG A 458 31.30 -13.30 -4.31
C ARG A 458 30.69 -13.61 -2.95
N ALA A 459 29.40 -13.89 -2.88
CA ALA A 459 28.70 -14.11 -1.61
C ALA A 459 28.91 -15.52 -1.07
N MET A 460 28.72 -16.57 -1.90
CA MET A 460 28.75 -17.98 -1.48
C MET A 460 29.99 -18.42 -0.66
N PRO A 461 31.21 -17.93 -0.91
CA PRO A 461 32.37 -18.33 -0.12
C PRO A 461 32.20 -18.16 1.38
N SER A 462 31.52 -17.10 1.84
CA SER A 462 31.36 -16.83 3.28
C SER A 462 30.44 -17.84 3.97
N GLY A 463 29.36 -18.27 3.31
CA GLY A 463 28.47 -19.32 3.82
C GLY A 463 29.14 -20.69 3.77
N LEU A 464 29.79 -21.03 2.65
CA LEU A 464 30.50 -22.31 2.49
C LEU A 464 31.72 -22.45 3.41
N ALA A 465 32.34 -21.35 3.83
CA ALA A 465 33.47 -21.39 4.76
C ALA A 465 33.09 -21.94 6.15
N GLN A 466 31.79 -21.89 6.50
CA GLN A 466 31.25 -22.35 7.78
C GLN A 466 31.04 -23.86 7.85
N VAL A 467 31.06 -24.58 6.73
CA VAL A 467 30.90 -26.04 6.71
C VAL A 467 32.23 -26.78 6.63
N PRO A 468 32.31 -28.05 7.08
CA PRO A 468 33.56 -28.80 7.04
C PRO A 468 34.13 -28.94 5.61
N PRO A 469 35.46 -28.77 5.42
CA PRO A 469 36.13 -29.00 4.14
C PRO A 469 35.84 -30.35 3.47
N ALA A 470 35.63 -31.40 4.26
CA ALA A 470 35.24 -32.71 3.76
C ALA A 470 33.91 -32.68 3.01
N LEU A 471 32.94 -31.90 3.51
CA LEU A 471 31.66 -31.72 2.88
C LEU A 471 31.79 -30.99 1.53
N LEU A 472 32.59 -29.93 1.48
CA LEU A 472 32.84 -29.19 0.24
C LEU A 472 33.45 -30.08 -0.84
N SER A 473 34.38 -30.96 -0.46
CA SER A 473 34.98 -31.93 -1.36
C SER A 473 33.96 -32.99 -1.81
N GLU A 474 33.19 -33.56 -0.89
CA GLU A 474 32.17 -34.57 -1.18
C GLU A 474 31.12 -34.07 -2.18
N LEU A 475 30.69 -32.83 -1.98
CA LEU A 475 29.69 -32.15 -2.81
C LEU A 475 30.25 -31.61 -4.13
N GLY A 476 31.55 -31.82 -4.40
CA GLY A 476 32.20 -31.47 -5.66
C GLY A 476 32.57 -30.00 -5.82
N TRP A 477 32.52 -29.18 -4.76
CA TRP A 477 32.87 -27.76 -4.85
C TRP A 477 34.34 -27.50 -5.17
N LEU A 478 35.23 -28.46 -4.90
CA LEU A 478 36.67 -28.31 -5.09
C LEU A 478 37.19 -28.88 -6.43
N ASP A 479 36.44 -29.77 -7.08
CA ASP A 479 36.86 -30.49 -8.29
C ASP A 479 35.86 -30.44 -9.46
N ASP A 480 34.77 -29.67 -9.33
CA ASP A 480 33.76 -29.44 -10.38
C ASP A 480 34.38 -29.07 -11.73
N LYS A 481 33.77 -29.42 -12.86
CA LYS A 481 34.30 -29.05 -14.20
C LYS A 481 34.19 -27.55 -14.48
N ARG A 482 33.23 -26.85 -13.89
CA ARG A 482 32.93 -25.42 -14.07
C ARG A 482 33.86 -24.59 -13.20
N LYS A 483 34.64 -23.70 -13.84
CA LYS A 483 35.63 -22.85 -13.14
C LYS A 483 35.02 -22.03 -12.00
N GLY A 484 33.88 -21.38 -12.23
CA GLY A 484 33.24 -20.53 -11.20
C GLY A 484 32.87 -21.29 -9.92
N VAL A 485 32.47 -22.56 -10.02
CA VAL A 485 32.14 -23.40 -8.85
C VAL A 485 33.43 -23.74 -8.07
N ARG A 486 34.48 -24.17 -8.79
CA ARG A 486 35.78 -24.48 -8.18
C ARG A 486 36.40 -23.27 -7.50
N ASP A 487 36.39 -22.12 -8.19
CA ASP A 487 36.94 -20.88 -7.65
C ASP A 487 36.19 -20.50 -6.37
N THR A 488 34.85 -20.59 -6.34
CA THR A 488 34.05 -20.37 -5.13
C THR A 488 34.38 -21.35 -4.00
N GLY A 489 34.55 -22.65 -4.32
CA GLY A 489 34.95 -23.66 -3.32
C GLY A 489 36.34 -23.42 -2.74
N LEU A 490 37.30 -22.99 -3.57
CA LEU A 490 38.63 -22.59 -3.12
C LEU A 490 38.58 -21.36 -2.20
N GLU A 491 37.82 -20.32 -2.58
CA GLU A 491 37.65 -19.12 -1.75
C GLU A 491 37.02 -19.47 -0.39
N ALA A 492 36.03 -20.37 -0.37
CA ALA A 492 35.42 -20.86 0.86
C ALA A 492 36.45 -21.56 1.76
N LEU A 493 37.30 -22.42 1.18
CA LEU A 493 38.34 -23.12 1.91
C LEU A 493 39.43 -22.17 2.44
N LEU A 494 39.81 -21.16 1.66
CA LEU A 494 40.74 -20.12 2.08
C LEU A 494 40.17 -19.29 3.25
N ALA A 495 38.87 -19.01 3.25
CA ALA A 495 38.19 -18.29 4.32
C ALA A 495 37.86 -19.17 5.55
N SER A 496 37.88 -20.49 5.40
CA SER A 496 37.49 -21.43 6.45
C SER A 496 38.40 -21.34 7.68
N THR A 497 37.80 -21.48 8.85
CA THR A 497 38.45 -21.59 10.17
C THR A 497 38.46 -23.02 10.69
N HIS A 498 37.93 -23.98 9.93
CA HIS A 498 37.87 -25.39 10.31
C HIS A 498 39.26 -26.02 10.46
N GLU A 499 39.42 -26.88 11.46
CA GLU A 499 40.68 -27.54 11.81
C GLU A 499 41.24 -28.37 10.65
N THR A 500 40.36 -28.98 9.86
CA THR A 500 40.73 -29.84 8.72
C THR A 500 41.07 -29.05 7.46
N ALA A 501 40.91 -27.72 7.44
CA ALA A 501 41.15 -26.90 6.24
C ALA A 501 42.59 -27.05 5.73
N THR A 502 43.56 -27.14 6.64
CA THR A 502 44.99 -27.32 6.33
C THR A 502 45.24 -28.53 5.42
N ALA A 503 44.63 -29.68 5.72
CA ALA A 503 44.84 -30.91 4.94
C ALA A 503 44.31 -30.78 3.51
N TYR A 504 43.13 -30.18 3.33
CA TYR A 504 42.53 -29.97 2.01
C TYR A 504 43.28 -28.90 1.20
N LEU A 505 43.76 -27.84 1.85
CA LEU A 505 44.61 -26.83 1.22
C LEU A 505 45.92 -27.45 0.72
N GLN A 506 46.57 -28.31 1.50
CA GLN A 506 47.78 -29.04 1.07
C GLN A 506 47.52 -29.93 -0.16
N GLN A 507 46.38 -30.63 -0.18
CA GLN A 507 45.99 -31.45 -1.34
C GLN A 507 45.79 -30.60 -2.60
N LEU A 508 45.10 -29.46 -2.49
CA LEU A 508 44.88 -28.53 -3.60
C LEU A 508 46.17 -27.87 -4.08
N GLN A 509 47.12 -27.59 -3.19
CA GLN A 509 48.43 -27.03 -3.56
C GLN A 509 49.21 -27.96 -4.51
N GLN A 510 49.12 -29.28 -4.27
CA GLN A 510 49.79 -30.30 -5.07
C GLN A 510 49.03 -30.67 -6.35
N ALA A 511 47.77 -30.26 -6.48
CA ALA A 511 46.93 -30.59 -7.61
C ALA A 511 47.38 -29.87 -8.90
N LYS A 512 47.55 -30.62 -9.99
CA LYS A 512 47.97 -30.08 -11.30
C LYS A 512 47.00 -29.04 -11.89
N LYS A 513 45.74 -29.05 -11.47
CA LYS A 513 44.68 -28.15 -11.98
C LYS A 513 44.68 -26.77 -11.31
N THR A 514 45.42 -26.60 -10.22
CA THR A 514 45.49 -25.34 -9.47
C THR A 514 46.46 -24.39 -10.17
N SER A 515 46.02 -23.14 -10.41
CA SER A 515 46.87 -22.14 -11.04
C SER A 515 48.04 -21.75 -10.12
N ASP A 516 49.13 -21.23 -10.67
CA ASP A 516 50.28 -20.83 -9.84
C ASP A 516 49.93 -19.68 -8.88
N ALA A 517 49.06 -18.76 -9.30
CA ALA A 517 48.53 -17.71 -8.43
C ALA A 517 47.71 -18.29 -7.26
N ASP A 518 46.85 -19.29 -7.53
CA ASP A 518 46.07 -19.94 -6.48
C ASP A 518 46.94 -20.76 -5.53
N LYS A 519 47.99 -21.44 -6.05
CA LYS A 519 48.98 -22.14 -5.21
C LYS A 519 49.65 -21.18 -4.23
N GLU A 520 50.03 -19.98 -4.69
CA GLU A 520 50.62 -18.97 -3.80
C GLU A 520 49.65 -18.53 -2.70
N ARG A 521 48.37 -18.29 -3.05
CA ARG A 521 47.33 -17.95 -2.07
C ARG A 521 47.10 -19.06 -1.04
N ILE A 522 47.11 -20.31 -1.50
CA ILE A 522 47.02 -21.49 -0.63
C ILE A 522 48.21 -21.58 0.31
N LEU A 523 49.44 -21.38 -0.18
CA LEU A 523 50.65 -21.36 0.64
C LEU A 523 50.61 -20.24 1.69
N ASP A 524 50.19 -19.03 1.30
CA ASP A 524 50.00 -17.90 2.21
C ASP A 524 49.00 -18.25 3.32
N ARG A 525 47.90 -18.94 3.00
CA ARG A 525 46.91 -19.38 3.98
C ARG A 525 47.44 -20.50 4.89
N LEU A 526 48.16 -21.48 4.34
CA LEU A 526 48.76 -22.57 5.11
C LEU A 526 49.75 -22.04 6.16
N VAL A 527 50.58 -21.07 5.80
CA VAL A 527 51.48 -20.39 6.75
C VAL A 527 50.69 -19.68 7.86
N GLN A 528 49.58 -19.00 7.53
CA GLN A 528 48.73 -18.35 8.54
C GLN A 528 48.08 -19.33 9.50
N LEU A 529 47.75 -20.53 9.03
CA LEU A 529 47.21 -21.62 9.84
C LEU A 529 48.29 -22.36 10.65
N GLY A 530 49.56 -21.92 10.56
CA GLY A 530 50.68 -22.52 11.28
C GLY A 530 51.18 -23.84 10.69
N ALA A 531 50.81 -24.17 9.45
CA ALA A 531 51.31 -25.36 8.79
C ALA A 531 52.81 -25.21 8.46
N ALA A 532 53.57 -26.29 8.61
CA ALA A 532 54.92 -26.37 8.08
C ALA A 532 54.85 -26.38 6.55
N VAL A 533 55.19 -25.25 5.93
CA VAL A 533 55.24 -25.09 4.49
C VAL A 533 56.69 -24.93 4.09
N ASP A 534 57.17 -25.78 3.18
CA ASP A 534 58.49 -25.62 2.57
C ASP A 534 58.43 -24.46 1.57
N ARG A 535 58.65 -23.26 2.10
CA ARG A 535 58.65 -22.01 1.35
C ARG A 535 59.93 -21.25 1.71
N PRO A 536 60.77 -20.87 0.74
CA PRO A 536 61.88 -19.98 1.00
C PRO A 536 61.35 -18.67 1.59
N GLU A 537 62.08 -18.09 2.55
CA GLU A 537 61.68 -16.80 3.09
C GLU A 537 61.60 -15.77 1.95
N PRO A 538 60.68 -14.78 2.00
CA PRO A 538 60.57 -13.78 0.95
C PRO A 538 61.90 -13.07 0.62
N ALA A 539 62.79 -12.94 1.61
CA ALA A 539 64.13 -12.35 1.46
C ALA A 539 65.15 -13.29 0.77
N GLU A 540 64.87 -14.59 0.73
CA GLU A 540 65.72 -15.64 0.13
C GLU A 540 65.27 -16.03 -1.29
N ALA A 541 64.20 -15.41 -1.80
CA ALA A 541 63.71 -15.67 -3.14
C ALA A 541 64.73 -15.23 -4.21
N ASP A 542 65.00 -16.10 -5.19
CA ASP A 542 65.92 -15.82 -6.28
C ASP A 542 65.34 -14.72 -7.20
N LEU A 543 66.04 -13.58 -7.27
CA LEU A 543 65.67 -12.44 -8.08
C LEU A 543 65.53 -12.81 -9.58
N SER A 544 66.39 -13.71 -10.07
CA SER A 544 66.37 -14.14 -11.48
C SER A 544 65.13 -14.96 -11.82
N GLU A 545 64.65 -15.79 -10.89
CA GLU A 545 63.40 -16.54 -11.05
C GLU A 545 62.18 -15.60 -11.03
N LEU A 546 62.18 -14.62 -10.13
CA LEU A 546 61.12 -13.62 -10.05
C LEU A 546 61.07 -12.78 -11.33
N GLN A 547 62.20 -12.39 -11.89
CA GLN A 547 62.30 -11.67 -13.18
C GLN A 547 61.79 -12.53 -14.35
N ALA A 548 62.16 -13.82 -14.40
CA ALA A 548 61.69 -14.73 -15.44
C ALA A 548 60.17 -14.93 -15.39
N LYS A 549 59.56 -14.90 -14.19
CA LYS A 549 58.10 -14.92 -14.02
C LYS A 549 57.46 -13.59 -14.43
N ALA A 550 58.03 -12.47 -13.99
CA ALA A 550 57.54 -11.12 -14.34
C ALA A 550 57.51 -10.90 -15.85
N ALA A 551 58.55 -11.32 -16.57
CA ALA A 551 58.64 -11.20 -18.03
C ALA A 551 57.53 -11.96 -18.79
N LYS A 552 56.95 -12.99 -18.18
CA LYS A 552 55.85 -13.80 -18.76
C LYS A 552 54.46 -13.36 -18.27
N ALA A 553 54.40 -12.46 -17.28
CA ALA A 553 53.15 -12.07 -16.66
C ALA A 553 52.36 -11.10 -17.56
N LYS A 554 51.05 -11.32 -17.65
CA LYS A 554 50.15 -10.39 -18.33
C LYS A 554 49.74 -9.29 -17.36
N ILE A 555 50.24 -8.08 -17.57
CA ILE A 555 49.94 -6.90 -16.75
C ILE A 555 48.57 -6.32 -17.12
N LYS A 556 47.77 -5.99 -16.11
CA LYS A 556 46.46 -5.35 -16.30
C LYS A 556 46.61 -3.86 -16.65
N PRO A 557 45.76 -3.30 -17.53
CA PRO A 557 45.83 -1.88 -17.93
C PRO A 557 45.72 -0.88 -16.78
N GLN A 558 45.10 -1.27 -15.66
CA GLN A 558 45.01 -0.44 -14.45
C GLN A 558 46.39 -0.14 -13.86
N VAL A 559 47.35 -1.06 -13.99
CA VAL A 559 48.73 -0.86 -13.51
C VAL A 559 49.42 0.22 -14.33
N ASP A 560 49.17 0.28 -15.64
CA ASP A 560 49.77 1.28 -16.53
C ASP A 560 49.33 2.70 -16.18
N LYS A 561 48.11 2.88 -15.65
CA LYS A 561 47.61 4.17 -15.17
C LYS A 561 48.30 4.66 -13.90
N LEU A 562 48.77 3.72 -13.08
CA LEU A 562 49.49 4.02 -11.84
C LEU A 562 50.99 4.17 -12.06
N TRP A 563 51.51 3.67 -13.18
CA TRP A 563 52.93 3.65 -13.47
C TRP A 563 53.45 5.05 -13.86
N SER A 564 54.47 5.53 -13.16
CA SER A 564 55.12 6.81 -13.43
C SER A 564 56.65 6.68 -13.35
N SER A 565 57.38 7.66 -13.90
CA SER A 565 58.84 7.71 -13.77
C SER A 565 59.29 7.84 -12.30
N GLU A 566 58.49 8.50 -11.47
CA GLU A 566 58.72 8.63 -10.03
C GLU A 566 58.54 7.30 -9.31
N LEU A 567 57.47 6.55 -9.61
CA LEU A 567 57.24 5.22 -9.05
C LEU A 567 58.32 4.22 -9.50
N ALA A 568 58.76 4.30 -10.76
CA ALA A 568 59.86 3.49 -11.27
C ALA A 568 61.18 3.79 -10.53
N ALA A 569 61.46 5.05 -10.21
CA ALA A 569 62.65 5.43 -9.46
C ALA A 569 62.63 4.91 -8.01
N LEU A 570 61.46 4.90 -7.36
CA LEU A 570 61.28 4.35 -6.01
C LEU A 570 61.44 2.82 -5.96
N LEU A 571 61.20 2.13 -7.08
CA LEU A 571 61.33 0.68 -7.20
C LEU A 571 62.71 0.21 -7.64
N ALA A 572 63.65 1.10 -7.98
CA ALA A 572 65.03 0.70 -8.28
C ALA A 572 65.68 -0.02 -7.08
N PRO A 573 66.45 -1.11 -7.26
CA PRO A 573 67.01 -1.60 -8.51
C PRO A 573 66.13 -2.61 -9.27
N LEU A 574 64.85 -2.77 -8.91
CA LEU A 574 63.95 -3.65 -9.65
C LEU A 574 63.77 -3.11 -11.07
N ASP A 575 63.78 -4.01 -12.05
CA ASP A 575 63.41 -3.64 -13.40
C ASP A 575 61.92 -3.29 -13.50
N GLU A 576 61.56 -2.58 -14.56
CA GLU A 576 60.18 -2.14 -14.80
C GLU A 576 59.19 -3.31 -14.86
N ALA A 577 59.58 -4.45 -15.45
CA ALA A 577 58.70 -5.60 -15.57
C ALA A 577 58.35 -6.18 -14.19
N LEU A 578 59.35 -6.29 -13.32
CA LEU A 578 59.23 -6.80 -11.96
C LEU A 578 58.42 -5.86 -11.07
N GLY A 579 58.67 -4.55 -11.16
CA GLY A 579 57.89 -3.54 -10.45
C GLY A 579 56.41 -3.50 -10.88
N ARG A 580 56.14 -3.56 -12.19
CA ARG A 580 54.75 -3.64 -12.71
C ARG A 580 54.07 -4.95 -12.31
N TRP A 581 54.79 -6.06 -12.33
CA TRP A 581 54.24 -7.35 -11.90
C TRP A 581 53.88 -7.35 -10.43
N MET A 582 54.72 -6.77 -9.56
CA MET A 582 54.41 -6.60 -8.13
C MET A 582 53.11 -5.81 -7.90
N LEU A 583 52.91 -4.70 -8.62
CA LEU A 583 51.65 -3.94 -8.55
C LEU A 583 50.46 -4.72 -9.10
N ASN A 584 50.66 -5.50 -10.17
CA ASN A 584 49.62 -6.37 -10.71
C ASN A 584 49.19 -7.46 -9.70
N LEU A 585 50.16 -8.06 -9.00
CA LEU A 585 49.90 -9.02 -7.91
C LEU A 585 49.17 -8.35 -6.74
N ALA A 586 49.55 -7.13 -6.37
CA ALA A 586 48.86 -6.36 -5.33
C ALA A 586 47.42 -6.03 -5.72
N LEU A 587 47.16 -5.70 -6.99
CA LEU A 587 45.81 -5.43 -7.52
C LEU A 587 44.92 -6.69 -7.54
N GLU A 588 45.52 -7.88 -7.58
CA GLU A 588 44.82 -9.17 -7.54
C GLU A 588 44.51 -9.65 -6.12
N ALA A 589 45.09 -9.01 -5.11
CA ALA A 589 44.82 -9.32 -3.71
C ALA A 589 43.38 -8.93 -3.34
N LYS A 590 42.58 -9.91 -2.90
CA LYS A 590 41.18 -9.68 -2.48
C LYS A 590 41.03 -9.31 -1.01
N ASP A 591 42.02 -9.63 -0.16
CA ASP A 591 41.89 -9.55 1.31
C ASP A 591 42.76 -8.44 1.93
N GLY A 592 43.17 -7.44 1.14
CA GLY A 592 44.06 -6.37 1.59
C GLY A 592 45.48 -6.83 1.97
N ARG A 593 45.85 -8.07 1.64
CA ARG A 593 47.15 -8.67 1.96
C ARG A 593 47.96 -8.90 0.69
N LEU A 594 49.21 -8.45 0.71
CA LEU A 594 50.13 -8.70 -0.39
C LEU A 594 50.43 -10.20 -0.54
N PRO A 595 50.27 -10.78 -1.73
CA PRO A 595 50.69 -12.16 -2.01
C PRO A 595 52.18 -12.31 -1.74
N GLY A 596 52.62 -13.49 -1.31
CA GLY A 596 54.02 -13.63 -0.91
C GLY A 596 55.04 -13.45 -2.05
N SER A 597 54.70 -13.61 -3.33
CA SER A 597 55.57 -13.19 -4.44
C SER A 597 55.72 -11.67 -4.52
N ALA A 598 54.66 -10.90 -4.24
CA ALA A 598 54.78 -9.44 -4.13
C ALA A 598 55.62 -9.05 -2.90
N LYS A 599 55.50 -9.78 -1.78
CA LYS A 599 56.36 -9.59 -0.60
C LYS A 599 57.82 -9.92 -0.89
N ALA A 600 58.08 -10.97 -1.68
CA ALA A 600 59.43 -11.37 -2.07
C ALA A 600 60.09 -10.30 -2.96
N ILE A 601 59.32 -9.70 -3.88
CA ILE A 601 59.79 -8.58 -4.70
C ILE A 601 60.05 -7.35 -3.83
N LEU A 602 59.14 -7.01 -2.90
CA LEU A 602 59.34 -5.89 -1.97
C LEU A 602 60.55 -6.10 -1.06
N ALA A 603 60.84 -7.34 -0.65
CA ALA A 603 61.97 -7.68 0.21
C ALA A 603 63.33 -7.42 -0.48
N GLN A 604 63.37 -7.31 -1.80
CA GLN A 604 64.57 -6.91 -2.56
C GLN A 604 64.88 -5.40 -2.44
N LEU A 605 63.92 -4.61 -1.97
CA LEU A 605 64.11 -3.19 -1.69
C LEU A 605 64.62 -3.01 -0.25
N THR A 606 65.43 -1.98 -0.05
CA THR A 606 65.84 -1.58 1.30
C THR A 606 64.64 -1.09 2.11
N ARG A 607 64.73 -1.15 3.45
CA ARG A 607 63.67 -0.63 4.35
C ARG A 607 63.32 0.84 4.09
N GLU A 608 64.33 1.64 3.76
CA GLU A 608 64.15 3.05 3.42
C GLU A 608 63.35 3.22 2.11
N GLN A 609 63.66 2.43 1.08
CA GLN A 609 62.92 2.44 -0.18
C GLN A 609 61.49 1.95 0.01
N GLN A 610 61.27 0.91 0.82
CA GLN A 610 59.93 0.44 1.17
C GLN A 610 59.12 1.54 1.86
N ALA A 611 59.72 2.30 2.77
CA ALA A 611 59.04 3.40 3.47
C ALA A 611 58.65 4.54 2.50
N ARG A 612 59.58 4.96 1.62
CA ARG A 612 59.31 5.99 0.61
C ARG A 612 58.25 5.54 -0.41
N LEU A 613 58.29 4.27 -0.82
CA LEU A 613 57.27 3.68 -1.69
C LEU A 613 55.90 3.70 -1.01
N ALA A 614 55.83 3.29 0.27
CA ALA A 614 54.58 3.31 1.02
C ALA A 614 54.01 4.72 1.18
N GLU A 615 54.86 5.71 1.48
CA GLU A 615 54.48 7.12 1.55
C GLU A 615 53.92 7.63 0.21
N HIS A 616 54.62 7.37 -0.90
CA HIS A 616 54.18 7.79 -2.22
C HIS A 616 52.84 7.14 -2.62
N LEU A 617 52.67 5.84 -2.38
CA LEU A 617 51.41 5.14 -2.66
C LEU A 617 50.26 5.65 -1.79
N LEU A 618 50.53 6.02 -0.52
CA LEU A 618 49.54 6.62 0.36
C LEU A 618 49.11 8.01 -0.14
N GLN A 619 50.06 8.84 -0.57
CA GLN A 619 49.77 10.15 -1.16
C GLN A 619 48.91 10.02 -2.42
N LEU A 620 49.22 9.05 -3.29
CA LEU A 620 48.40 8.76 -4.48
C LEU A 620 46.99 8.27 -4.15
N TRP A 621 46.79 7.63 -3.00
CA TRP A 621 45.46 7.18 -2.57
C TRP A 621 44.62 8.30 -1.96
N LEU A 622 45.27 9.28 -1.32
CA LEU A 622 44.61 10.43 -0.71
C LEU A 622 44.29 11.57 -1.69
N ALA A 623 45.04 11.67 -2.79
CA ALA A 623 44.80 12.59 -3.90
C ALA A 623 43.69 12.08 -4.84
#